data_AF-A0A6M3LHW9-F1
#
_entry.id   AF-A0A6M3LHW9-F1
#
_cell.length_a   1.000
_cell.length_b   1.000
_cell.length_c   1.000
_cell.angle_alpha   90.00
_cell.angle_beta   90.00
_cell.angle_gamma   90.00
#
_symmetry.space_group_name_H-M   'P 1'
#
loop_
_entity.id
_entity.type
_entity.pdbx_description
1 polymer ?
#
loop_
_entity_poly.entity_id
_entity_poly.type
_entity_poly.pdbx_seq_one_letter_code
_entity_poly.pdbx_strand_id
1 'polypeptide(L)' 'MFTLSDKDFGKLIITGHTIFEEGPLVQNNKICIDTGAFLQGGHLTGLILPDLEFINTKE' A
#
# COMPACT_ATOMS: atom_id res chain seq x y z
N MET A 1 15.02 -4.48 -0.86
CA MET A 1 13.62 -4.37 -1.34
C MET A 1 13.29 -2.91 -1.57
N PHE A 2 12.48 -2.56 -2.58
CA PHE A 2 12.12 -1.15 -2.85
C PHE A 2 11.46 -0.45 -1.65
N THR A 3 10.71 -1.20 -0.85
CA THR A 3 10.01 -0.72 0.34
C THR A 3 10.95 -0.10 1.38
N LEU A 4 12.22 -0.51 1.45
CA LEU A 4 13.22 0.01 2.39
C LEU A 4 13.90 1.31 1.94
N SER A 5 13.58 1.83 0.75
CA SER A 5 14.28 2.99 0.21
C SER A 5 13.67 4.31 0.70
N ASP A 6 14.47 5.18 1.30
CA ASP A 6 14.04 6.53 1.68
C ASP A 6 14.21 7.57 0.55
N LYS A 7 14.48 7.12 -0.68
CA LYS A 7 14.66 8.01 -1.82
C LYS A 7 13.37 8.75 -2.14
N ASP A 8 13.47 10.07 -2.27
CA ASP A 8 12.43 10.91 -2.84
C ASP A 8 12.57 11.00 -4.36
N PHE A 9 11.50 10.71 -5.08
CA PHE A 9 11.43 10.74 -6.54
C PHE A 9 10.73 12.00 -7.07
N GLY A 10 10.35 12.94 -6.18
CA GLY A 10 9.56 14.12 -6.50
C GLY A 10 8.09 13.81 -6.80
N LYS A 11 7.66 12.56 -6.57
CA LYS A 11 6.28 12.08 -6.72
C LYS A 11 6.00 11.00 -5.68
N LEU A 12 4.74 10.89 -5.26
CA LEU A 12 4.28 9.79 -4.43
C LEU A 12 4.31 8.49 -5.24
N ILE A 13 5.04 7.48 -4.76
CA ILE A 13 5.08 6.16 -5.40
C ILE A 13 4.06 5.23 -4.75
N ILE A 14 3.03 4.83 -5.51
CA ILE A 14 2.07 3.82 -5.07
C ILE A 14 2.50 2.46 -5.64
N THR A 15 2.60 1.44 -4.79
CA THR A 15 3.09 0.12 -5.20
C THR A 15 2.36 -1.01 -4.50
N GLY A 16 2.50 -2.23 -5.04
CA GLY A 16 2.09 -3.47 -4.39
C GLY A 16 3.28 -4.41 -4.25
N HIS A 17 3.08 -5.70 -4.49
CA HIS A 17 4.11 -6.76 -4.55
C HIS A 17 4.66 -7.22 -3.19
N THR A 18 5.08 -6.31 -2.32
CA THR A 18 5.43 -6.66 -0.94
C THR A 18 4.17 -6.64 -0.09
N ILE A 19 3.87 -7.78 0.54
CA ILE A 19 2.73 -7.92 1.45
C ILE A 19 3.02 -7.23 2.78
N PHE A 20 2.05 -6.42 3.23
CA PHE A 20 1.99 -5.83 4.57
C PHE A 20 0.69 -6.28 5.26
N GLU A 21 0.81 -7.21 6.21
CA GLU A 21 -0.34 -7.88 6.82
C GLU A 21 -1.14 -6.99 7.78
N GLU A 22 -0.49 -6.03 8.44
CA GLU A 22 -1.15 -5.10 9.37
C GLU A 22 -1.96 -4.01 8.65
N GLY A 23 -1.77 -3.85 7.34
CA GLY A 23 -2.37 -2.79 6.53
C GLY A 23 -1.37 -2.17 5.56
N PRO A 24 -1.81 -1.22 4.72
CA PRO A 24 -0.94 -0.56 3.76
C PRO A 24 0.20 0.20 4.46
N LEU A 25 1.42 0.11 3.93
CA LEU A 25 2.53 0.95 4.40
C LEU A 25 2.36 2.37 3.85
N VAL A 26 2.33 3.37 4.75
CA VAL A 26 2.21 4.78 4.38
C VAL A 26 3.46 5.55 4.83
N GLN A 27 4.13 6.18 3.88
CA GLN A 27 5.28 7.05 4.10
C GLN A 27 5.20 8.27 3.17
N ASN A 28 5.94 9.34 3.47
CA ASN A 28 5.89 10.58 2.68
C ASN A 28 6.27 10.38 1.20
N ASN A 29 7.15 9.43 0.89
CA ASN A 29 7.62 9.16 -0.47
C ASN A 29 6.91 7.97 -1.14
N LYS A 30 6.12 7.16 -0.41
CA LYS A 30 5.47 5.98 -0.96
C LYS A 30 4.24 5.50 -0.18
N ILE A 31 3.36 4.81 -0.89
CA ILE A 31 2.28 4.01 -0.31
C ILE A 31 2.37 2.59 -0.88
N CYS A 32 2.40 1.57 -0.02
CA CYS A 32 2.34 0.17 -0.44
C CYS A 32 0.98 -0.41 -0.08
N ILE A 33 0.15 -0.76 -1.07
CA ILE A 33 -1.25 -1.18 -0.89
C ILE A 33 -1.45 -2.71 -0.90
N ASP A 34 -0.38 -3.49 -1.03
CA ASP A 34 -0.51 -4.94 -1.04
C ASP A 34 -0.66 -5.48 0.39
N THR A 35 -1.91 -5.73 0.77
CA THR A 35 -2.32 -6.33 2.04
C THR A 35 -2.60 -7.83 1.91
N GLY A 36 -1.99 -8.47 0.91
CA GLY A 36 -2.01 -9.92 0.77
C GLY A 36 -3.38 -10.50 0.45
N ALA A 37 -4.09 -9.96 -0.55
CA ALA A 37 -5.45 -10.39 -0.91
C ALA A 37 -5.59 -11.91 -1.17
N PHE A 38 -4.51 -12.60 -1.53
CA PHE A 38 -4.50 -14.05 -1.74
C PHE A 38 -4.23 -14.87 -0.46
N LEU A 39 -3.74 -14.25 0.61
CA LEU A 39 -3.42 -14.91 1.86
C LEU A 39 -4.70 -15.18 2.67
N GLN A 40 -4.66 -16.26 3.45
CA GLN A 40 -5.72 -16.52 4.42
C GLN A 40 -5.74 -15.39 5.45
N GLY A 41 -6.87 -14.70 5.56
CA GLY A 41 -6.98 -13.53 6.44
C GLY A 41 -6.37 -12.25 5.86
N GLY A 42 -5.88 -12.25 4.63
CA GLY A 42 -5.56 -11.03 3.89
C GLY A 42 -6.81 -10.36 3.29
N HIS A 43 -6.62 -9.22 2.65
CA HIS A 43 -7.69 -8.49 1.96
C HIS A 43 -7.15 -7.72 0.76
N LEU A 44 -8.04 -7.37 -0.18
CA LEU A 44 -7.70 -6.47 -1.28
C LEU A 44 -7.89 -5.03 -0.81
N THR A 45 -6.83 -4.23 -0.93
CA THR A 45 -6.84 -2.81 -0.59
C THR A 45 -6.81 -1.96 -1.86
N GLY A 46 -7.70 -0.98 -1.92
CA GLY A 46 -7.71 0.09 -2.90
C GLY A 46 -7.34 1.43 -2.25
N LEU A 47 -6.77 2.33 -3.05
CA LEU A 47 -6.49 3.72 -2.67
C LEU A 47 -7.20 4.63 -3.66
N ILE A 48 -8.14 5.44 -3.17
CA ILE A 48 -8.86 6.43 -3.95
C ILE A 48 -7.97 7.66 -4.12
N LEU A 49 -7.82 8.12 -5.36
CA LEU A 49 -7.08 9.32 -5.72
C LEU A 49 -8.04 10.40 -6.25
N PRO A 50 -7.82 11.69 -5.95
CA PRO A 50 -6.67 12.24 -5.24
C PRO A 50 -6.80 12.23 -3.70
N ASP A 51 -7.93 11.76 -3.15
CA ASP A 51 -8.31 11.95 -1.75
C ASP A 51 -7.49 11.14 -0.74
N LEU A 52 -6.71 10.17 -1.21
CA LEU A 52 -5.90 9.26 -0.40
C LEU A 52 -6.72 8.47 0.63
N GLU A 53 -7.97 8.15 0.28
CA GLU A 53 -8.87 7.32 1.07
C GLU A 53 -8.63 5.83 0.79
N PHE A 54 -8.51 5.02 1.84
CA PHE A 54 -8.36 3.57 1.71
C PHE A 54 -9.71 2.87 1.73
N ILE A 55 -9.89 1.92 0.83
CA ILE A 55 -11.03 1.00 0.81
C ILE A 55 -10.53 -0.44 0.81
N ASN A 56 -11.26 -1.37 1.41
CA ASN A 56 -10.87 -2.78 1.39
C ASN A 56 -12.08 -3.72 1.34
N THR A 57 -11.84 -5.00 1.02
CA THR A 57 -12.91 -6.01 0.87
C THR A 57 -13.37 -6.64 2.18
N LYS A 58 -12.78 -6.27 3.31
CA LYS A 58 -13.18 -6.76 4.65
C LYS A 58 -14.09 -5.77 5.38
N GLU A 59 -14.23 -4.56 4.86
CA GLU A 59 -15.15 -3.52 5.29
C GLU A 59 -16.39 -3.45 4.39
#